data_AF-A0A378TIK7-F1
#
_entry.id   AF-A0A378TIK7-F1
#
_cell.length_a   1.000
_cell.length_b   1.000
_cell.length_c   1.000
_cell.angle_alpha   90.00
_cell.angle_beta   90.00
_cell.angle_gamma   90.00
#
_symmetry.space_group_name_H-M   'P 1'
#
loop_
_entity.id
_entity.type
_entity.pdbx_description
1 polymer ?
#
loop_
_entity_poly.entity_id
_entity_poly.type
_entity_poly.pdbx_seq_one_letter_code
_entity_poly.pdbx_strand_id
1 'polypeptide(L)'
;MAGCAGGEGASGKLKKSTLEDNEALLQRYVLERFGARAIASITPRDAEDYLAGLVRQRSKQGDGDTLAPATVKHAWVTFNRVMKYALRHGAIISNPCDRVDYSASRATGDRSGFEHHPLTAVQVGALSAAVSGVTPADYIGPRFRRTRSTD
;
A
#
# COMPACT_ATOMS: atom_id res chain seq x y z
N MET A 1 5.57 -14.36 38.13
CA MET A 1 6.70 -14.85 37.34
C MET A 1 6.19 -15.75 36.23
N ALA A 2 6.09 -15.23 35.02
CA ALA A 2 6.06 -16.00 33.78
C ALA A 2 6.50 -15.01 32.69
N GLY A 3 7.77 -15.09 32.31
CA GLY A 3 8.38 -14.22 31.31
C GLY A 3 7.75 -14.46 29.95
N CYS A 4 7.16 -13.42 29.36
CA CYS A 4 6.85 -13.39 27.94
C CYS A 4 8.20 -13.31 27.19
N ALA A 5 8.63 -14.44 26.63
CA ALA A 5 9.72 -14.46 25.67
C ALA A 5 9.27 -13.67 24.44
N GLY A 6 9.72 -12.42 24.35
CA GLY A 6 9.70 -11.66 23.11
C GLY A 6 10.55 -12.40 22.09
N GLY A 7 9.92 -12.84 21.00
CA GLY A 7 10.61 -13.47 19.88
C GLY A 7 11.57 -12.47 19.24
N GLU A 8 12.84 -12.57 19.62
CA GLU A 8 13.93 -11.74 19.10
C GLU A 8 14.36 -12.26 17.72
N GLY A 9 13.55 -11.99 16.71
CA GLY A 9 13.81 -12.33 15.32
C GLY A 9 13.99 -11.09 14.47
N ALA A 10 15.25 -10.67 14.25
CA ALA A 10 15.67 -9.73 13.20
C ALA A 10 14.86 -8.41 13.04
N SER A 11 14.19 -7.93 14.09
CA SER A 11 13.24 -6.81 14.00
C SER A 11 13.89 -5.42 13.96
N GLY A 12 15.22 -5.33 14.09
CA GLY A 12 15.94 -4.05 14.18
C GLY A 12 16.13 -3.28 12.87
N LYS A 13 15.67 -3.81 11.72
CA LYS A 13 15.94 -3.22 10.39
C LYS A 13 14.70 -2.63 9.70
N LEU A 14 13.50 -2.74 10.27
CA LEU A 14 12.27 -2.21 9.65
C LEU A 14 11.70 -1.05 10.46
N LYS A 15 11.23 -0.02 9.76
CA LYS A 15 10.45 1.06 10.38
C LYS A 15 9.15 0.49 10.94
N LYS A 16 8.77 0.92 12.14
CA LYS A 16 7.52 0.50 12.81
C LYS A 16 6.30 0.69 11.92
N SER A 17 6.20 1.82 11.21
CA SER A 17 5.09 2.10 10.28
C SER A 17 4.95 1.06 9.18
N THR A 18 6.08 0.55 8.65
CA THR A 18 6.05 -0.49 7.62
C THR A 18 5.56 -1.82 8.17
N LEU A 19 5.84 -2.14 9.44
CA LEU A 19 5.28 -3.33 10.09
C LEU A 19 3.78 -3.20 10.24
N GLU A 20 3.31 -2.05 10.76
CA GLU A 20 1.89 -1.74 10.94
C GLU A 20 1.14 -1.80 9.59
N ASP A 21 1.71 -1.25 8.51
CA ASP A 21 1.13 -1.32 7.16
C ASP A 21 1.00 -2.77 6.65
N ASN A 22 2.05 -3.60 6.83
CA ASN A 22 2.00 -4.99 6.41
C ASN A 22 0.99 -5.80 7.25
N GLU A 23 0.91 -5.55 8.56
CA GLU A 23 -0.06 -6.18 9.45
C GLU A 23 -1.49 -5.84 9.04
N ALA A 24 -1.76 -4.56 8.76
CA ALA A 24 -3.07 -4.12 8.29
C ALA A 24 -3.47 -4.80 6.96
N LEU A 25 -2.53 -4.93 6.01
CA LEU A 25 -2.75 -5.65 4.75
C LEU A 25 -3.02 -7.15 4.97
N LEU A 26 -2.24 -7.78 5.87
CA LEU A 26 -2.38 -9.20 6.19
C LEU A 26 -3.75 -9.48 6.80
N GLN A 27 -4.15 -8.71 7.81
CA GLN A 27 -5.45 -8.84 8.46
C GLN A 27 -6.60 -8.62 7.48
N ARG A 28 -6.52 -7.55 6.68
CA ARG A 28 -7.62 -7.13 5.81
C ARG A 28 -7.84 -8.04 4.60
N TYR A 29 -6.77 -8.55 3.98
CA TYR A 29 -6.91 -9.23 2.68
C TYR A 29 -6.55 -10.70 2.72
N VAL A 30 -5.65 -11.12 3.62
CA VAL A 30 -5.17 -12.51 3.64
C VAL A 30 -5.91 -13.34 4.68
N LEU A 31 -5.97 -12.85 5.93
CA LEU A 31 -6.49 -13.63 7.05
C LEU A 31 -8.01 -13.82 6.99
N GLU A 32 -8.74 -12.87 6.40
CA GLU A 32 -10.19 -13.03 6.16
C GLU A 32 -10.50 -14.31 5.36
N ARG A 33 -9.65 -14.66 4.39
CA ARG A 33 -9.85 -15.84 3.52
C ARG A 33 -9.13 -17.09 3.99
N PHE A 34 -7.92 -16.96 4.52
CA PHE A 34 -7.03 -18.08 4.80
C PHE A 34 -6.74 -18.29 6.29
N GLY A 35 -7.16 -17.39 7.19
CA GLY A 35 -6.77 -17.41 8.60
C GLY A 35 -7.19 -18.68 9.35
N ALA A 36 -8.28 -19.32 8.93
CA ALA A 36 -8.76 -20.58 9.52
C ALA A 36 -8.24 -21.85 8.80
N ARG A 37 -7.42 -21.70 7.75
CA ARG A 37 -6.92 -22.82 6.95
C ARG A 37 -5.50 -23.19 7.36
N ALA A 38 -5.18 -24.47 7.33
CA ALA A 38 -3.80 -24.92 7.46
C ALA A 38 -2.98 -24.42 6.26
N ILE A 39 -1.81 -23.84 6.51
CA ILE A 39 -0.95 -23.28 5.44
C ILE A 39 -0.60 -24.35 4.39
N ALA A 40 -0.35 -25.59 4.82
CA ALA A 40 -0.07 -26.72 3.94
C ALA A 40 -1.23 -27.14 3.03
N SER A 41 -2.46 -26.74 3.34
CA SER A 41 -3.65 -27.03 2.52
C SER A 41 -3.88 -26.02 1.39
N ILE A 42 -3.07 -24.96 1.32
CA ILE A 42 -3.26 -23.90 0.33
C ILE A 42 -2.61 -24.32 -0.98
N THR A 43 -3.43 -24.45 -2.02
CA THR A 43 -3.02 -24.90 -3.34
C THR A 43 -2.69 -23.72 -4.28
N PRO A 44 -1.99 -23.96 -5.41
CA PRO A 44 -1.82 -22.94 -6.44
C PRO A 44 -3.16 -22.37 -6.95
N ARG A 45 -4.18 -23.23 -7.09
CA ARG A 45 -5.53 -22.82 -7.50
C ARG A 45 -6.16 -21.86 -6.50
N ASP A 46 -5.97 -22.09 -5.21
CA ASP A 46 -6.45 -21.15 -4.17
C ASP A 46 -5.78 -19.78 -4.30
N ALA A 47 -4.50 -19.74 -4.69
CA ALA A 47 -3.76 -18.51 -4.90
C ALA A 47 -4.25 -17.76 -6.15
N GLU A 48 -4.55 -18.47 -7.24
CA GLU A 48 -5.19 -17.89 -8.45
C GLU A 48 -6.57 -17.32 -8.12
N ASP A 49 -7.41 -18.09 -7.42
CA ASP A 49 -8.74 -17.67 -7.01
C ASP A 49 -8.70 -16.45 -6.08
N TYR A 50 -7.71 -16.41 -5.18
CA TYR A 50 -7.46 -15.26 -4.32
C TYR A 50 -7.09 -14.02 -5.13
N LEU A 51 -6.12 -14.12 -6.04
CA LEU A 51 -5.71 -13.01 -6.88
C LEU A 51 -6.88 -12.49 -7.74
N ALA A 52 -7.61 -13.41 -8.39
CA ALA A 52 -8.78 -13.07 -9.18
C ALA A 52 -9.88 -12.42 -8.33
N GLY A 53 -10.04 -12.85 -7.07
CA GLY A 53 -10.89 -12.23 -6.07
C GLY A 53 -10.48 -10.79 -5.76
N LEU A 54 -9.19 -10.55 -5.49
CA LEU A 54 -8.66 -9.20 -5.23
C LEU A 54 -8.89 -8.24 -6.41
N VAL A 55 -8.67 -8.72 -7.63
CA VAL A 55 -8.86 -7.89 -8.85
C VAL A 55 -10.33 -7.53 -9.06
N ARG A 56 -11.28 -8.36 -8.63
CA ARG A 56 -12.72 -8.08 -8.75
C ARG A 56 -13.30 -7.37 -7.52
N GLN A 57 -12.57 -7.35 -6.42
CA GLN A 57 -13.04 -6.80 -5.16
C GLN A 57 -13.23 -5.28 -5.27
N ARG A 58 -14.37 -4.80 -4.77
CA ARG A 58 -14.63 -3.36 -4.63
C ARG A 58 -13.91 -2.80 -3.41
N SER A 59 -13.38 -1.58 -3.57
CA SER A 59 -12.85 -0.81 -2.47
C SER A 59 -13.96 -0.48 -1.48
N LYS A 60 -13.69 -0.69 -0.19
CA LYS A 60 -14.55 -0.20 0.91
C LYS A 60 -14.35 1.31 1.15
N GLN A 61 -13.36 1.92 0.49
CA GLN A 61 -12.92 3.29 0.68
C GLN A 61 -13.04 4.03 -0.67
N GLY A 62 -14.03 4.92 -0.80
CA GLY A 62 -14.33 5.66 -2.04
C GLY A 62 -15.65 5.28 -2.72
N ASP A 63 -15.84 5.73 -3.97
CA ASP A 63 -17.08 5.69 -4.78
C ASP A 63 -17.57 4.27 -5.20
N GLY A 64 -17.10 3.22 -4.54
CA GLY A 64 -17.45 1.83 -4.85
C GLY A 64 -16.66 1.21 -6.01
N ASP A 65 -15.61 1.88 -6.48
CA ASP A 65 -14.70 1.39 -7.52
C ASP A 65 -13.93 0.13 -7.09
N THR A 66 -13.44 -0.62 -8.07
CA THR A 66 -12.53 -1.76 -7.86
C THR A 66 -11.27 -1.35 -7.11
N LEU A 67 -10.67 -2.27 -6.34
CA LEU A 67 -9.40 -2.03 -5.65
C LEU A 67 -8.33 -1.46 -6.59
N ALA A 68 -7.62 -0.44 -6.11
CA ALA A 68 -6.51 0.14 -6.85
C ALA A 68 -5.45 -0.94 -7.15
N PRO A 69 -4.83 -0.94 -8.34
CA PRO A 69 -3.81 -1.93 -8.70
C PRO A 69 -2.65 -2.02 -7.70
N ALA A 70 -2.27 -0.88 -7.10
CA ALA A 70 -1.27 -0.83 -6.05
C ALA A 70 -1.69 -1.63 -4.81
N THR A 71 -2.95 -1.52 -4.39
CA THR A 71 -3.50 -2.26 -3.25
C THR A 71 -3.54 -3.76 -3.52
N VAL A 72 -3.98 -4.18 -4.72
CA VAL A 72 -3.95 -5.59 -5.16
C VAL A 72 -2.52 -6.14 -5.09
N LYS A 73 -1.56 -5.39 -5.64
CA LYS A 73 -0.13 -5.74 -5.57
C LYS A 73 0.35 -5.90 -4.13
N HIS A 74 0.02 -4.95 -3.25
CA HIS A 74 0.46 -4.99 -1.86
C HIS A 74 -0.13 -6.19 -1.11
N ALA A 75 -1.42 -6.48 -1.30
CA ALA A 75 -2.06 -7.66 -0.73
C ALA A 75 -1.43 -8.97 -1.24
N TRP A 76 -1.16 -9.06 -2.56
CA TRP A 76 -0.50 -10.22 -3.15
C TRP A 76 0.94 -10.43 -2.64
N VAL A 77 1.73 -9.35 -2.56
CA VAL A 77 3.11 -9.42 -2.05
C VAL A 77 3.13 -9.85 -0.59
N THR A 78 2.21 -9.35 0.24
CA THR A 78 2.08 -9.77 1.64
C THR A 78 1.75 -11.26 1.74
N PHE A 79 0.80 -11.75 0.95
CA PHE A 79 0.47 -13.19 0.89
C PHE A 79 1.68 -14.04 0.48
N ASN A 80 2.37 -13.67 -0.59
CA ASN A 80 3.55 -14.39 -1.07
C ASN A 80 4.69 -14.39 -0.02
N ARG A 81 4.86 -13.32 0.77
CA ARG A 81 5.83 -13.29 1.87
C ARG A 81 5.52 -14.33 2.95
N VAL A 82 4.24 -14.52 3.29
CA VAL A 82 3.81 -15.57 4.24
C VAL A 82 4.14 -16.96 3.70
N MET A 83 3.82 -17.22 2.43
CA MET A 83 4.13 -18.51 1.80
C MET A 83 5.64 -18.78 1.71
N LYS A 84 6.44 -17.75 1.39
CA LYS A 84 7.90 -17.85 1.41
C LYS A 84 8.46 -18.08 2.81
N TYR A 85 7.83 -17.52 3.84
CA TYR A 85 8.19 -17.83 5.22
C TYR A 85 7.89 -19.30 5.55
N ALA A 86 6.67 -19.77 5.23
CA ALA A 86 6.29 -21.16 5.42
C ALA A 86 7.21 -22.15 4.69
N LEU A 87 7.61 -21.84 3.45
CA LEU A 87 8.56 -22.64 2.67
C LEU A 87 9.94 -22.71 3.35
N ARG A 88 10.47 -21.56 3.80
CA ARG A 88 11.77 -21.50 4.50
C ARG A 88 11.80 -22.30 5.80
N HIS A 89 10.65 -22.41 6.47
CA HIS A 89 10.51 -23.18 7.71
C HIS A 89 10.01 -24.61 7.48
N GLY A 90 9.92 -25.08 6.22
CA GLY A 90 9.54 -26.45 5.89
C GLY A 90 8.06 -26.79 6.12
N ALA A 91 7.21 -25.81 6.36
CA ALA A 91 5.77 -26.02 6.54
C ALA A 91 5.05 -26.36 5.21
N ILE A 92 5.67 -26.00 4.08
CA ILE A 92 5.25 -26.37 2.73
C ILE A 92 6.48 -26.76 1.90
N ILE A 93 6.26 -27.65 0.92
CA ILE A 93 7.33 -28.17 0.05
C ILE A 93 7.58 -27.24 -1.15
N SER A 94 6.55 -26.52 -1.60
CA SER A 94 6.63 -25.58 -2.71
C SER A 94 5.74 -24.38 -2.46
N ASN A 95 6.12 -23.20 -2.96
CA ASN A 95 5.32 -22.00 -2.82
C ASN A 95 4.17 -22.00 -3.85
N PRO A 96 2.89 -22.00 -3.43
CA PRO A 96 1.76 -21.99 -4.35
C PRO A 96 1.72 -20.72 -5.22
N CYS A 97 2.30 -19.61 -4.77
CA CYS A 97 2.31 -18.34 -5.51
C CYS A 97 3.24 -18.37 -6.73
N ASP A 98 4.23 -19.27 -6.78
CA ASP A 98 5.24 -19.29 -7.86
C ASP A 98 4.66 -19.80 -9.19
N ARG A 99 3.49 -20.47 -9.15
CA ARG A 99 2.79 -20.97 -10.35
C ARG A 99 1.74 -20.00 -10.89
N VAL A 100 1.48 -18.91 -10.18
CA VAL A 100 0.48 -17.91 -10.58
C VAL A 100 1.16 -16.85 -11.44
N ASP A 101 0.67 -16.67 -12.67
CA ASP A 101 1.16 -15.64 -13.59
C ASP A 101 0.67 -14.25 -13.15
N TYR A 102 1.39 -13.68 -12.18
CA TYR A 102 1.18 -12.32 -11.74
C TYR A 102 2.51 -11.60 -11.61
N SER A 103 2.84 -10.82 -12.64
CA SER A 103 3.92 -9.85 -12.51
C SER A 103 3.41 -8.66 -11.70
N ALA A 104 3.84 -8.58 -10.43
CA ALA A 104 3.67 -7.38 -9.59
C ALA A 104 4.52 -6.18 -10.08
N SER A 105 5.17 -6.34 -11.23
CA SER A 105 5.76 -5.28 -12.04
C SER A 105 4.71 -4.21 -12.28
N ARG A 106 5.12 -2.93 -12.26
CA ARG A 106 4.22 -1.88 -12.72
C ARG A 106 4.04 -2.12 -14.22
N ALA A 107 2.91 -2.71 -14.61
CA ALA A 107 2.43 -2.46 -15.96
C ALA A 107 2.32 -0.95 -16.07
N THR A 108 3.13 -0.35 -16.94
CA THR A 108 2.99 1.05 -17.35
C THR A 108 1.66 1.12 -18.07
N GLY A 109 0.56 1.25 -17.31
CA GLY A 109 -0.77 1.37 -17.89
C GLY A 109 -0.87 2.69 -18.65
N ASP A 110 -1.77 2.72 -19.64
CA ASP A 110 -2.06 3.86 -20.53
C ASP A 110 -2.60 5.12 -19.82
N ARG A 111 -2.51 5.19 -18.49
CA ARG A 111 -2.79 6.43 -17.75
C ARG A 111 -1.57 7.31 -17.81
N SER A 112 -1.75 8.53 -18.34
CA SER A 112 -0.80 9.63 -18.18
C SER A 112 -0.33 9.64 -16.72
N GLY A 113 0.99 9.63 -16.51
CA GLY A 113 1.58 9.49 -15.18
C GLY A 113 0.94 10.43 -14.16
N PHE A 114 0.95 10.02 -12.89
CA PHE A 114 0.50 10.88 -11.79
C PHE A 114 1.20 12.23 -11.87
N GLU A 115 0.45 13.28 -12.23
CA GLU A 115 0.98 14.63 -12.31
C GLU A 115 0.94 15.24 -10.91
N HIS A 116 2.13 15.45 -10.34
CA HIS A 116 2.23 16.16 -9.08
C HIS A 116 1.84 17.62 -9.32
N HIS A 117 0.81 18.11 -8.63
CA HIS A 117 0.46 19.52 -8.61
C HIS A 117 0.97 20.16 -7.30
N PRO A 118 2.26 20.54 -7.22
CA PRO A 118 2.79 21.21 -6.03
C PRO A 118 2.10 22.56 -5.84
N LEU A 119 1.91 22.95 -4.58
CA LEU A 119 1.37 24.26 -4.27
C LEU A 119 2.36 25.34 -4.71
N THR A 120 1.87 26.34 -5.44
CA THR A 120 2.62 27.56 -5.75
C THR A 120 2.78 28.42 -4.50
N ALA A 121 3.79 29.30 -4.47
CA ALA A 121 4.00 30.22 -3.35
C ALA A 121 2.75 31.08 -3.03
N VAL A 122 1.97 31.42 -4.04
CA VAL A 122 0.70 32.16 -3.88
C VAL A 122 -0.34 31.29 -3.16
N GLN A 123 -0.48 30.02 -3.55
CA GLN A 123 -1.41 29.09 -2.91
C GLN A 123 -0.99 28.75 -1.48
N VAL A 124 0.32 28.64 -1.21
CA VAL A 124 0.84 28.47 0.16
C VAL A 124 0.49 29.68 1.02
N GLY A 125 0.64 30.89 0.48
CA GLY A 125 0.26 32.11 1.16
C GLY A 125 -1.24 32.19 1.48
N ALA A 126 -2.08 31.85 0.50
CA ALA A 126 -3.54 31.82 0.68
C ALA A 126 -3.95 30.77 1.72
N LEU A 127 -3.30 29.60 1.73
CA LEU A 127 -3.53 28.55 2.73
C LEU A 127 -3.15 29.03 4.14
N SER A 128 -2.01 29.71 4.28
CA SER A 128 -1.54 30.25 5.57
C SER A 128 -2.51 31.29 6.15
N ALA A 129 -3.06 32.16 5.30
CA ALA A 129 -4.06 33.13 5.68
C ALA A 129 -5.38 32.47 6.11
N ALA A 130 -5.84 31.47 5.35
CA ALA A 130 -7.03 30.69 5.69
C ALA A 130 -6.91 29.96 7.05
N VAL A 131 -5.76 29.36 7.34
CA VAL A 131 -5.47 28.73 8.65
C VAL A 131 -5.49 29.75 9.79
N SER A 132 -5.09 30.99 9.50
CA SER A 132 -5.09 32.11 10.47
C SER A 132 -6.46 32.79 10.64
N GLY A 133 -7.51 32.26 9.99
CA GLY A 133 -8.88 32.79 10.08
C GLY A 133 -9.19 33.95 9.13
N VAL A 134 -8.28 34.27 8.20
CA VAL A 134 -8.53 35.25 7.13
C VAL A 134 -9.14 34.51 5.95
N THR A 135 -10.32 34.90 5.49
CA THR A 135 -10.93 34.20 4.36
C THR A 135 -10.08 34.38 3.10
N PRO A 136 -10.04 33.40 2.18
CA PRO A 136 -9.24 33.52 0.95
C PRO A 136 -9.55 34.75 0.10
N ALA A 137 -10.76 35.31 0.22
CA ALA A 137 -11.16 36.54 -0.44
C ALA A 137 -10.42 37.80 0.08
N ASP A 138 -10.01 37.77 1.34
CA ASP A 138 -9.34 38.88 2.01
C ASP A 138 -7.80 38.78 1.96
N TYR A 139 -7.27 37.68 1.39
CA TYR A 139 -5.83 37.47 1.29
C TYR A 139 -5.21 38.31 0.18
N ILE A 140 -4.58 39.42 0.57
CA ILE A 140 -3.72 40.23 -0.30
C ILE A 140 -2.31 39.60 -0.28
N GLY A 141 -2.08 38.65 -1.17
CA GLY A 141 -0.78 37.98 -1.27
C GLY A 141 0.38 38.92 -1.63
N PRO A 142 1.64 38.50 -1.37
CA PRO A 142 2.81 39.30 -1.72
C PRO A 142 2.89 39.52 -3.24
N ARG A 143 3.03 40.78 -3.65
CA ARG A 143 3.31 41.15 -5.05
C ARG A 143 4.75 40.78 -5.39
N PHE A 144 4.97 39.56 -5.88
CA PHE A 144 6.23 39.20 -6.48
C PHE A 144 6.40 39.98 -7.80
N ARG A 145 7.30 40.97 -7.80
CA ARG A 145 7.79 41.58 -9.04
C ARG A 145 8.40 40.45 -9.86
N ARG A 146 7.87 40.20 -11.06
CA ARG A 146 8.59 39.43 -12.09
C ARG A 146 9.90 40.16 -12.38
N THR A 147 11.00 39.73 -11.77
CA THR A 147 12.32 40.07 -12.27
C THR A 147 12.47 39.32 -13.59
N ARG A 148 12.48 40.06 -14.71
CA ARG A 148 12.94 39.51 -15.99
C ARG A 148 14.41 39.14 -15.80
N SER A 149 14.68 37.84 -15.78
CA SER A 149 16.02 37.33 -16.05
C SER A 149 16.37 37.75 -17.47
N THR A 150 17.46 38.51 -17.59
CA THR A 150 18.13 38.84 -18.85
C THR A 150 19.57 38.37 -18.64
N ASP A 151 20.01 37.47 -19.53
CA ASP A 151 21.34 36.85 -19.69
C ASP A 151 22.02 36.17 -18.48
#